data_AF-A0A1S3XCS4-F1
#
_entry.id   AF-A0A1S3XCS4-F1
#
_cell.length_a   1.000
_cell.length_b   1.000
_cell.length_c   1.000
_cell.angle_alpha   90.00
_cell.angle_beta   90.00
_cell.angle_gamma   90.00
#
_symmetry.space_group_name_H-M   'P 1'
#
loop_
_entity.id
_entity.type
_entity.pdbx_description
1 polymer ?
#
loop_
_entity_poly.entity_id
_entity_poly.type
_entity_poly.pdbx_seq_one_letter_code
_entity_poly.pdbx_strand_id
1 'polypeptide(L)'
;EARLADYFDTIAGTSTGGLMATMLTAPDQHGRPLYAAKDIVPFYLEHSPNIFPQRNEILSLLRMLCGPKYDGKYLRNLIRGLCGNRRFQETITHLLIPTYDIKTLQPQVFSTYEAELDPGMDVLLSDICISTSSAPVYFPAYFFKTKDCQGNDREFNLIDGGIATNNPALLAMRPTGANAKLLPANVLDYGKYLVLSVGT
;
A
#
# COMPACT_ATOMS: atom_id res chain seq x y z
N GLU A 1 -5.23 -18.98 16.70
CA GLU A 1 -6.46 -18.26 16.34
C GLU A 1 -6.41 -17.94 14.85
N ALA A 2 -7.51 -18.13 14.12
CA ALA A 2 -7.56 -17.83 12.70
C ALA A 2 -7.56 -16.31 12.45
N ARG A 3 -6.99 -15.89 11.32
CA ARG A 3 -6.82 -14.51 10.87
C ARG A 3 -7.29 -14.39 9.43
N LEU A 4 -7.58 -13.18 8.96
CA LEU A 4 -8.04 -12.96 7.58
C LEU A 4 -7.05 -13.51 6.55
N ALA A 5 -5.74 -13.32 6.76
CA ALA A 5 -4.70 -13.87 5.89
C ALA A 5 -4.70 -15.40 5.77
N ASP A 6 -5.40 -16.14 6.65
CA ASP A 6 -5.52 -17.60 6.53
C ASP A 6 -6.62 -18.04 5.55
N TYR A 7 -7.52 -17.11 5.16
CA TYR A 7 -8.69 -17.39 4.32
C TYR A 7 -8.68 -16.67 2.98
N PHE A 8 -7.90 -15.59 2.86
CA PHE A 8 -7.80 -14.80 1.64
C PHE A 8 -6.47 -15.07 0.96
N ASP A 9 -6.52 -15.63 -0.25
CA ASP A 9 -5.34 -15.85 -1.11
C ASP A 9 -4.70 -14.54 -1.56
N THR A 10 -5.46 -13.44 -1.56
CA THR A 10 -4.96 -12.12 -1.90
C THR A 10 -5.73 -11.07 -1.10
N ILE A 11 -5.01 -10.12 -0.52
CA ILE A 11 -5.57 -8.93 0.12
C ILE A 11 -5.05 -7.71 -0.63
N ALA A 12 -5.94 -6.79 -0.97
CA ALA A 12 -5.58 -5.57 -1.67
C ALA A 12 -6.12 -4.33 -0.95
N GLY A 13 -5.39 -3.23 -1.03
CA GLY A 13 -5.79 -2.01 -0.36
C GLY A 13 -5.11 -0.77 -0.93
N THR A 14 -5.88 0.30 -1.05
CA THR A 14 -5.40 1.62 -1.47
C THR A 14 -5.37 2.57 -0.26
N SER A 15 -4.34 3.39 -0.14
CA SER A 15 -4.23 4.39 0.92
C SER A 15 -4.34 3.76 2.31
N THR A 16 -5.24 4.27 3.14
CA THR A 16 -5.57 3.69 4.45
C THR A 16 -5.91 2.20 4.35
N GLY A 17 -6.59 1.76 3.29
CA GLY A 17 -6.84 0.33 3.04
C GLY A 17 -5.56 -0.46 2.76
N GLY A 18 -4.55 0.14 2.13
CA GLY A 18 -3.23 -0.47 1.92
C GLY A 18 -2.44 -0.63 3.22
N LEU A 19 -2.57 0.34 4.13
CA LEU A 19 -2.03 0.22 5.48
C LEU A 19 -2.73 -0.90 6.27
N MET A 20 -4.07 -0.95 6.25
CA MET A 20 -4.83 -2.04 6.87
C MET A 20 -4.45 -3.40 6.29
N ALA A 21 -4.38 -3.51 4.96
CA ALA A 21 -3.98 -4.74 4.29
C ALA A 21 -2.60 -5.19 4.77
N THR A 22 -1.62 -4.28 4.87
CA THR A 22 -0.28 -4.57 5.39
C THR A 22 -0.31 -5.01 6.85
N MET A 23 -1.10 -4.36 7.71
CA MET A 23 -1.26 -4.77 9.12
C MET A 23 -1.81 -6.20 9.27
N LEU A 24 -2.65 -6.61 8.32
CA LEU A 24 -3.32 -7.92 8.30
C LEU A 24 -2.51 -9.01 7.58
N THR A 25 -1.42 -8.68 6.88
CA THR A 25 -0.61 -9.65 6.12
C THR A 25 0.87 -9.66 6.48
N ALA A 26 1.44 -8.58 7.02
CA ALA A 26 2.83 -8.55 7.43
C ALA A 26 3.04 -9.48 8.65
N PRO A 27 4.10 -10.30 8.67
CA PRO A 27 4.31 -11.27 9.73
C PRO A 27 4.94 -10.66 10.99
N ASP A 28 4.50 -11.08 12.16
CA ASP A 28 5.21 -10.92 13.41
C ASP A 28 6.38 -11.92 13.52
N GLN A 29 7.06 -11.93 14.66
CA GLN A 29 8.17 -12.86 14.94
C GLN A 29 7.76 -14.36 14.97
N HIS A 30 6.46 -14.65 14.98
CA HIS A 30 5.90 -15.99 14.98
C HIS A 30 5.29 -16.37 13.62
N GLY A 31 5.45 -15.53 12.58
CA GLY A 31 4.87 -15.75 11.26
C GLY A 31 3.36 -15.57 11.21
N ARG A 32 2.77 -14.81 12.15
CA ARG A 32 1.34 -14.47 12.18
C ARG A 32 1.13 -12.99 11.85
N PRO A 33 -0.05 -12.57 11.35
CA PRO A 33 -0.29 -11.17 11.03
C PRO A 33 -0.01 -10.24 12.22
N LEU A 34 0.63 -9.09 11.96
CA LEU A 34 0.95 -8.07 12.96
C LEU A 34 -0.28 -7.66 13.80
N TYR A 35 -1.46 -7.61 13.16
CA TYR A 35 -2.72 -7.23 13.81
C TYR A 35 -3.83 -8.24 13.52
N ALA A 36 -4.74 -8.39 14.48
CA ALA A 36 -6.06 -8.95 14.18
C ALA A 36 -6.99 -7.84 13.66
N ALA A 37 -8.05 -8.22 12.92
CA ALA A 37 -9.00 -7.25 12.38
C ALA A 37 -9.64 -6.35 13.46
N LYS A 38 -9.87 -6.90 14.66
CA LYS A 38 -10.42 -6.15 15.81
C LYS A 38 -9.50 -5.03 16.32
N ASP A 39 -8.20 -5.12 16.05
CA ASP A 39 -7.19 -4.18 16.54
C ASP A 39 -7.01 -2.97 15.61
N ILE A 40 -7.54 -3.03 14.39
CA ILE A 40 -7.43 -1.97 13.38
C ILE A 40 -8.15 -0.68 13.82
N VAL A 41 -9.39 -0.80 14.33
CA VAL A 41 -10.15 0.37 14.79
C VAL A 41 -9.47 1.06 15.97
N PRO A 42 -9.07 0.35 17.05
CA PRO A 42 -8.26 0.93 18.13
C PRO A 42 -7.01 1.66 17.63
N PHE A 43 -6.26 1.05 16.72
CA PHE A 43 -5.07 1.66 16.12
C PHE A 43 -5.37 3.03 15.48
N TYR A 44 -6.42 3.12 14.67
CA TYR A 44 -6.79 4.40 14.06
C TYR A 44 -7.29 5.41 15.08
N LEU A 45 -8.09 4.99 16.08
CA LEU A 45 -8.54 5.90 17.13
C LEU A 45 -7.38 6.52 17.91
N GLU A 46 -6.32 5.73 18.17
CA GLU A 46 -5.11 6.21 18.85
C GLU A 46 -4.27 7.15 17.98
N HIS A 47 -4.03 6.79 16.72
CA HIS A 47 -3.04 7.49 15.90
C HIS A 47 -3.62 8.61 15.03
N SER A 48 -4.91 8.59 14.67
CA SER A 48 -5.49 9.57 13.75
C SER A 48 -5.37 11.03 14.21
N PRO A 49 -5.53 11.38 15.50
CA PRO A 49 -5.32 12.76 15.96
C PRO A 49 -3.88 13.27 15.74
N ASN A 50 -2.90 12.37 15.75
CA ASN A 50 -1.48 12.70 15.55
C ASN A 50 -1.08 12.68 14.06
N ILE A 51 -1.73 11.84 13.25
CA ILE A 51 -1.60 11.83 11.80
C ILE A 51 -2.23 13.10 11.21
N PHE A 52 -3.40 13.49 11.72
CA PHE A 52 -4.23 14.61 11.26
C PHE A 52 -4.48 15.62 12.39
N PRO A 53 -3.43 16.30 12.90
CA PRO A 53 -3.59 17.24 14.00
C PRO A 53 -4.55 18.36 13.60
N GLN A 54 -5.59 18.56 14.41
CA GLN A 54 -6.51 19.68 14.22
C GLN A 54 -5.78 20.99 14.56
N ARG A 55 -5.60 21.83 13.54
CA ARG A 55 -5.00 23.17 13.66
C ARG A 55 -6.05 24.20 13.29
N ASN A 56 -5.87 25.43 13.77
CA ASN A 56 -6.72 26.55 13.38
C ASN A 56 -6.83 26.65 11.85
N GLU A 57 -8.04 26.84 11.33
CA GLU A 57 -8.36 26.87 9.89
C GLU A 57 -7.48 27.85 9.09
N ILE A 58 -7.23 29.04 9.65
CA ILE A 58 -6.37 30.07 9.05
C ILE A 58 -4.94 29.54 8.83
N LEU A 59 -4.40 28.83 9.81
CA LEU A 59 -3.05 28.28 9.75
C LEU A 59 -2.97 27.12 8.75
N SER A 60 -4.04 26.33 8.63
CA SER A 60 -4.16 25.26 7.63
C SER A 60 -4.15 25.84 6.21
N LEU A 61 -4.92 26.90 5.96
CA LEU A 61 -5.02 27.54 4.65
C LEU A 61 -3.70 28.16 4.20
N LEU A 62 -3.01 28.87 5.11
CA LEU A 62 -1.68 29.43 4.83
C LEU A 62 -0.66 28.33 4.48
N ARG A 63 -0.74 27.17 5.14
CA ARG A 63 0.16 26.04 4.85
C ARG A 63 -0.11 25.42 3.48
N MET A 64 -1.37 25.29 3.08
CA MET A 64 -1.74 24.75 1.76
C MET A 64 -1.17 25.58 0.60
N LEU A 65 -0.91 26.88 0.81
CA LEU A 65 -0.24 27.74 -0.19
C LEU A 65 1.27 27.48 -0.30
N CYS A 66 1.89 26.94 0.75
CA CYS A 66 3.34 26.70 0.82
C CYS A 66 3.73 25.21 0.75
N GLY A 67 2.75 24.30 0.70
CA GLY A 67 3.00 22.85 0.70
C GLY A 67 1.79 22.03 1.17
N PRO A 68 1.98 20.73 1.47
CA PRO A 68 0.90 19.87 1.94
C PRO A 68 0.40 20.29 3.32
N LYS A 69 -0.88 20.01 3.60
CA LYS A 69 -1.56 20.32 4.88
C LYS A 69 -0.81 19.75 6.08
N TYR A 70 -0.30 18.53 5.95
CA TYR A 70 0.46 17.80 6.96
C TYR A 70 1.88 17.53 6.47
N ASP A 71 2.86 17.51 7.38
CA ASP A 71 4.27 17.26 7.00
C ASP A 71 4.60 15.77 6.80
N GLY A 72 3.68 14.88 7.19
CA GLY A 72 3.81 13.44 7.08
C GLY A 72 4.86 12.80 8.00
N LYS A 73 5.52 13.56 8.89
CA LYS A 73 6.60 13.02 9.74
C LYS A 73 6.09 11.94 10.69
N TYR A 74 4.99 12.23 11.39
CA TYR A 74 4.37 11.27 12.32
C TYR A 74 3.93 10.00 11.59
N LEU A 75 3.18 10.16 10.48
CA LEU A 75 2.72 9.04 9.66
C LEU A 75 3.88 8.16 9.17
N ARG A 76 4.94 8.76 8.63
CA ARG A 76 6.13 8.02 8.14
C ARG A 76 6.82 7.25 9.25
N ASN A 77 6.98 7.86 10.43
CA ASN A 77 7.60 7.20 11.57
C ASN A 77 6.73 6.05 12.12
N LEU A 78 5.42 6.26 12.19
CA LEU A 78 4.46 5.24 12.59
C LEU A 78 4.51 4.03 11.65
N ILE A 79 4.45 4.27 10.34
CA ILE A 79 4.50 3.19 9.32
C ILE A 79 5.84 2.46 9.38
N ARG A 80 6.97 3.16 9.54
CA ARG A 80 8.29 2.52 9.69
C ARG A 80 8.38 1.67 10.95
N GLY A 81 7.85 2.14 12.08
CA GLY A 81 7.78 1.36 13.32
C GLY A 81 6.91 0.12 13.17
N LEU A 82 5.78 0.25 12.48
CA LEU A 82 4.83 -0.85 12.24
C LEU A 82 5.45 -1.92 11.33
N CYS A 83 5.98 -1.53 10.17
CA CYS A 83 6.51 -2.46 9.18
C CYS A 83 7.90 -3.00 9.55
N GLY A 84 8.70 -2.25 10.33
CA GLY A 84 10.09 -2.57 10.57
C GLY A 84 10.90 -2.61 9.26
N ASN A 85 11.81 -3.58 9.16
CA ASN A 85 12.64 -3.79 7.97
C ASN A 85 12.07 -4.85 7.00
N ARG A 86 10.79 -5.23 7.18
CA ARG A 86 10.17 -6.29 6.39
C ARG A 86 10.04 -5.90 4.93
N ARG A 87 10.39 -6.83 4.06
CA ARG A 87 10.17 -6.71 2.62
C ARG A 87 8.77 -7.17 2.22
N PHE A 88 8.38 -6.78 1.03
CA PHE A 88 7.04 -6.99 0.51
C PHE A 88 6.71 -8.48 0.34
N GLN A 89 7.67 -9.28 -0.10
CA GLN A 89 7.51 -10.74 -0.24
C GLN A 89 7.43 -11.50 1.10
N GLU A 90 7.75 -10.86 2.22
CA GLU A 90 7.61 -11.50 3.54
C GLU A 90 6.15 -11.59 4.01
N THR A 91 5.20 -11.00 3.28
CA THR A 91 3.78 -11.05 3.63
C THR A 91 3.23 -12.48 3.59
N ILE A 92 2.30 -12.77 4.51
CA ILE A 92 1.76 -14.12 4.76
C ILE A 92 0.90 -14.62 3.60
N THR A 93 0.22 -13.70 2.92
CA THR A 93 -0.58 -13.96 1.73
C THR A 93 -0.32 -12.85 0.73
N HIS A 94 -0.74 -13.05 -0.52
CA HIS A 94 -0.44 -12.10 -1.56
C HIS A 94 -1.05 -10.72 -1.27
N LEU A 95 -0.24 -9.69 -1.47
CA LEU A 95 -0.59 -8.31 -1.16
C LEU A 95 -0.51 -7.48 -2.44
N LEU A 96 -1.55 -6.66 -2.68
CA LEU A 96 -1.58 -5.71 -3.77
C LEU A 96 -1.89 -4.30 -3.24
N ILE A 97 -0.98 -3.36 -3.50
CA ILE A 97 -1.11 -1.97 -3.09
C ILE A 97 -0.81 -1.06 -4.28
N PRO A 98 -1.80 -0.32 -4.80
CA PRO A 98 -1.56 0.67 -5.85
C PRO A 98 -0.97 1.96 -5.28
N THR A 99 -0.19 2.63 -6.11
CA THR A 99 0.37 3.97 -5.95
C THR A 99 0.36 4.68 -7.31
N TYR A 100 0.78 5.93 -7.38
CA TYR A 100 0.95 6.65 -8.64
C TYR A 100 2.31 7.35 -8.68
N ASP A 101 3.09 7.13 -9.74
CA ASP A 101 4.39 7.76 -9.91
C ASP A 101 4.26 9.08 -10.67
N ILE A 102 4.61 10.18 -10.00
CA ILE A 102 4.48 11.54 -10.56
C ILE A 102 5.62 11.91 -11.51
N LYS A 103 6.73 11.17 -11.51
CA LYS A 103 7.84 11.38 -12.44
C LYS A 103 7.55 10.70 -13.77
N THR A 104 7.02 9.47 -13.75
CA THR A 104 6.65 8.74 -14.99
C THR A 104 5.23 9.03 -15.44
N LEU A 105 4.39 9.65 -14.59
CA LEU A 105 2.97 9.92 -14.82
C LEU A 105 2.19 8.64 -15.11
N GLN A 106 2.46 7.56 -14.37
CA GLN A 106 1.82 6.26 -14.53
C GLN A 106 1.42 5.66 -13.17
N PRO A 107 0.35 4.84 -13.12
CA PRO A 107 0.09 3.99 -11.97
C PRO A 107 1.27 3.06 -11.70
N GLN A 108 1.70 2.97 -10.44
CA GLN A 108 2.63 1.95 -9.98
C GLN A 108 1.89 1.02 -9.02
N VAL A 109 1.63 -0.21 -9.47
CA VAL A 109 1.01 -1.23 -8.64
C VAL A 109 2.13 -2.06 -8.02
N PHE A 110 2.13 -2.20 -6.69
CA PHE A 110 2.96 -3.20 -6.03
C PHE A 110 2.12 -4.45 -5.84
N SER A 111 2.60 -5.57 -6.36
CA SER A 111 2.02 -6.89 -6.18
C SER A 111 3.12 -7.87 -5.80
N THR A 112 2.88 -8.72 -4.79
CA THR A 112 3.84 -9.77 -4.41
C THR A 112 4.14 -10.70 -5.57
N TYR A 113 3.18 -10.92 -6.48
CA TYR A 113 3.40 -11.68 -7.72
C TYR A 113 4.38 -10.99 -8.68
N GLU A 114 4.36 -9.66 -8.73
CA GLU A 114 5.30 -8.91 -9.56
C GLU A 114 6.70 -8.91 -8.93
N ALA A 115 6.77 -8.84 -7.60
CA ALA A 115 8.02 -8.97 -6.85
C ALA A 115 8.68 -10.36 -7.00
N GLU A 116 7.89 -11.42 -7.24
CA GLU A 116 8.43 -12.76 -7.59
C GLU A 116 9.13 -12.78 -8.95
N LEU A 117 8.68 -11.94 -9.89
CA LEU A 117 9.22 -11.87 -11.25
C LEU A 117 10.36 -10.85 -11.38
N ASP A 118 10.29 -9.75 -10.63
CA ASP A 118 11.29 -8.70 -10.59
C ASP A 118 11.73 -8.44 -9.14
N PRO A 119 12.91 -8.95 -8.72
CA PRO A 119 13.44 -8.71 -7.38
C PRO A 119 13.61 -7.22 -7.03
N GLY A 120 13.69 -6.33 -8.03
CA GLY A 120 13.72 -4.89 -7.82
C GLY A 120 12.40 -4.29 -7.31
N MET A 121 11.33 -5.08 -7.34
CA MET A 121 10.00 -4.78 -6.81
C MET A 121 9.76 -5.35 -5.40
N ASP A 122 10.66 -6.20 -4.89
CA ASP A 122 10.62 -6.63 -3.49
C ASP A 122 11.22 -5.55 -2.57
N VAL A 123 10.45 -4.50 -2.33
CA VAL A 123 10.86 -3.31 -1.58
C VAL A 123 10.39 -3.36 -0.13
N LEU A 124 10.79 -2.40 0.71
CA LEU A 124 10.31 -2.33 2.08
C LEU A 124 8.80 -2.08 2.12
N LEU A 125 8.08 -2.82 2.98
CA LEU A 125 6.65 -2.59 3.20
C LEU A 125 6.36 -1.16 3.65
N SER A 126 7.26 -0.56 4.43
CA SER A 126 7.13 0.84 4.85
C SER A 126 7.14 1.80 3.69
N ASP A 127 7.96 1.54 2.65
CA ASP A 127 8.06 2.44 1.50
C ASP A 127 6.75 2.42 0.70
N ILE A 128 6.20 1.23 0.45
CA ILE A 128 4.90 1.05 -0.22
C ILE A 128 3.77 1.71 0.59
N CYS A 129 3.72 1.47 1.91
CA CYS A 129 2.68 2.01 2.78
C CYS A 129 2.72 3.54 2.87
N ILE A 130 3.91 4.14 2.97
CA ILE A 130 4.06 5.59 2.95
C ILE A 130 3.59 6.13 1.60
N SER A 131 4.03 5.53 0.50
CA SER A 131 3.66 5.94 -0.85
C SER A 131 2.15 5.91 -1.07
N THR A 132 1.48 4.79 -0.78
CA THR A 132 0.02 4.68 -0.99
C THR A 132 -0.76 5.62 -0.08
N SER A 133 -0.22 6.02 1.07
CA SER A 133 -0.86 6.95 2.01
C SER A 133 -0.51 8.43 1.75
N SER A 134 0.37 8.73 0.78
CA SER A 134 0.83 10.08 0.46
C SER A 134 -0.18 10.83 -0.42
N ALA A 135 -1.37 11.10 0.12
CA ALA A 135 -2.46 11.75 -0.61
C ALA A 135 -2.08 13.19 -1.00
N PRO A 136 -2.23 13.58 -2.28
CA PRO A 136 -2.02 14.96 -2.71
C PRO A 136 -2.79 15.96 -1.86
N VAL A 137 -2.25 17.17 -1.71
CA VAL A 137 -2.75 18.23 -0.81
C VAL A 137 -2.57 17.90 0.67
N TYR A 138 -2.68 16.64 1.11
CA TYR A 138 -2.59 16.24 2.51
C TYR A 138 -1.17 15.94 2.96
N PHE A 139 -0.42 15.14 2.22
CA PHE A 139 0.92 14.69 2.58
C PHE A 139 1.93 14.90 1.46
N PRO A 140 3.23 15.05 1.76
CA PRO A 140 4.26 15.12 0.74
C PRO A 140 4.40 13.80 0.00
N ALA A 141 4.71 13.87 -1.30
CA ALA A 141 5.13 12.71 -2.09
C ALA A 141 6.29 11.96 -1.44
N TYR A 142 6.40 10.67 -1.73
CA TYR A 142 7.42 9.80 -1.19
C TYR A 142 8.41 9.38 -2.26
N PHE A 143 9.69 9.45 -1.93
CA PHE A 143 10.78 9.10 -2.82
C PHE A 143 11.67 8.05 -2.18
N PHE A 144 12.00 7.02 -2.95
CA PHE A 144 13.02 6.04 -2.60
C PHE A 144 13.63 5.45 -3.87
N LYS A 145 14.73 4.72 -3.69
CA LYS A 145 15.47 4.06 -4.78
C LYS A 145 15.60 2.58 -4.52
N THR A 146 15.60 1.80 -5.60
CA THR A 146 15.92 0.37 -5.58
C THR A 146 16.92 0.07 -6.70
N LYS A 147 17.26 -1.21 -6.83
CA LYS A 147 18.04 -1.73 -7.95
C LYS A 147 17.14 -2.62 -8.80
N ASP A 148 17.19 -2.44 -10.11
CA ASP A 148 16.53 -3.39 -11.02
C ASP A 148 17.32 -4.70 -11.15
N CYS A 149 16.78 -5.65 -11.91
CA CYS A 149 17.43 -6.94 -12.16
C CYS A 149 18.80 -6.85 -12.87
N GLN A 150 19.14 -5.71 -13.46
CA GLN A 150 20.42 -5.43 -14.11
C GLN A 150 21.37 -4.64 -13.20
N GLY A 151 20.96 -4.28 -11.98
CA GLY A 151 21.73 -3.51 -11.01
C GLY A 151 21.68 -1.99 -11.22
N ASN A 152 20.86 -1.50 -12.15
CA ASN A 152 20.68 -0.07 -12.37
C ASN A 152 19.80 0.55 -11.28
N ASP A 153 20.01 1.84 -11.00
CA ASP A 153 19.14 2.60 -10.10
C ASP A 153 17.73 2.71 -10.69
N ARG A 154 16.73 2.28 -9.91
CA ARG A 154 15.32 2.54 -10.17
C ARG A 154 14.81 3.53 -9.13
N GLU A 155 14.21 4.61 -9.59
CA GLU A 155 13.67 5.67 -8.73
C GLU A 155 12.16 5.59 -8.68
N PHE A 156 11.59 5.77 -7.50
CA PHE A 156 10.15 5.82 -7.27
C PHE A 156 9.78 7.20 -6.73
N ASN A 157 8.84 7.88 -7.39
CA ASN A 157 8.37 9.21 -6.99
C ASN A 157 6.86 9.13 -6.78
N LEU A 158 6.44 8.60 -5.64
CA LEU A 158 5.10 8.05 -5.48
C LEU A 158 4.20 8.94 -4.63
N ILE A 159 2.93 8.95 -5.00
CA ILE A 159 1.80 9.48 -4.24
C ILE A 159 0.71 8.41 -4.09
N ASP A 160 -0.34 8.79 -3.37
CA ASP A 160 -1.47 7.91 -3.03
C ASP A 160 -2.07 7.21 -4.26
N GLY A 161 -2.33 5.92 -4.08
CA GLY A 161 -2.91 5.07 -5.11
C GLY A 161 -4.32 5.45 -5.51
N GLY A 162 -5.05 6.22 -4.69
CA GLY A 162 -6.41 6.70 -4.98
C GLY A 162 -6.48 7.58 -6.21
N ILE A 163 -5.35 8.17 -6.64
CA ILE A 163 -5.24 8.90 -7.92
C ILE A 163 -5.34 7.94 -9.11
N ALA A 164 -4.86 6.71 -8.98
CA ALA A 164 -4.91 5.69 -10.02
C ALA A 164 -6.10 4.74 -9.86
N THR A 165 -6.35 4.28 -8.64
CA THR A 165 -7.29 3.20 -8.32
C THR A 165 -7.77 3.31 -6.87
N ASN A 166 -8.89 4.01 -6.68
CA ASN A 166 -9.51 4.15 -5.36
C ASN A 166 -10.16 2.85 -4.85
N ASN A 167 -10.55 1.93 -5.76
CA ASN A 167 -11.00 0.59 -5.41
C ASN A 167 -10.14 -0.48 -6.13
N PRO A 168 -9.22 -1.16 -5.43
CA PRO A 168 -8.30 -2.11 -6.05
C PRO A 168 -8.93 -3.50 -6.29
N ALA A 169 -10.21 -3.72 -6.02
CA ALA A 169 -10.83 -5.04 -6.14
C ALA A 169 -10.64 -5.67 -7.54
N LEU A 170 -10.89 -4.91 -8.61
CA LEU A 170 -10.70 -5.42 -9.97
C LEU A 170 -9.22 -5.66 -10.30
N LEU A 171 -8.30 -4.86 -9.72
CA LEU A 171 -6.86 -5.11 -9.88
C LEU A 171 -6.43 -6.39 -9.17
N ALA A 172 -6.97 -6.66 -7.98
CA ALA A 172 -6.68 -7.85 -7.19
C ALA A 172 -7.14 -9.15 -7.88
N MET A 173 -8.17 -9.06 -8.73
CA MET A 173 -8.66 -10.19 -9.51
C MET A 173 -7.81 -10.50 -10.76
N ARG A 174 -6.80 -9.68 -11.07
CA ARG A 174 -5.92 -9.97 -12.22
C ARG A 174 -5.23 -11.32 -12.01
N PRO A 175 -5.08 -12.14 -13.06
CA PRO A 175 -4.48 -13.46 -12.90
C PRO A 175 -3.06 -13.31 -12.38
N THR A 176 -2.82 -14.05 -11.32
CA THR A 176 -1.65 -14.01 -10.47
C THR A 176 -0.43 -14.49 -11.26
N GLY A 177 0.63 -13.66 -11.34
CA GLY A 177 1.88 -14.01 -12.02
C GLY A 177 1.85 -14.02 -13.56
N ALA A 178 0.75 -13.60 -14.20
CA ALA A 178 0.69 -13.52 -15.65
C ALA A 178 0.99 -12.09 -16.14
N ASN A 179 1.94 -11.98 -17.06
CA ASN A 179 2.14 -10.76 -17.84
C ASN A 179 0.80 -10.44 -18.52
N ALA A 180 0.16 -9.32 -18.20
CA ALA A 180 -1.18 -8.98 -18.70
C ALA A 180 -1.28 -8.98 -20.24
N LYS A 181 -0.13 -8.90 -20.93
CA LYS A 181 0.02 -9.02 -22.39
C LYS A 181 -0.07 -10.46 -22.94
N LEU A 182 0.05 -11.48 -22.09
CA LEU A 182 0.11 -12.90 -22.48
C LEU A 182 -1.21 -13.66 -22.23
N LEU A 183 -2.18 -13.03 -21.57
CA LEU A 183 -3.46 -13.68 -21.29
C LEU A 183 -4.42 -13.45 -22.47
N PRO A 184 -4.95 -14.52 -23.10
CA PRO A 184 -6.09 -14.39 -23.97
C PRO A 184 -7.24 -13.68 -23.22
N ALA A 185 -8.00 -12.84 -23.92
CA ALA A 185 -9.14 -12.09 -23.36
C ALA A 185 -10.21 -12.98 -22.68
N ASN A 186 -10.14 -14.30 -22.87
CA ASN A 186 -11.11 -15.30 -22.42
C ASN A 186 -10.66 -16.06 -21.14
N VAL A 187 -9.59 -15.65 -20.45
CA VAL A 187 -8.99 -16.45 -19.34
C VAL A 187 -9.50 -16.09 -17.94
N LEU A 188 -10.25 -15.00 -17.77
CA LEU A 188 -10.85 -14.65 -16.49
C LEU A 188 -12.18 -15.39 -16.28
N ASP A 189 -12.09 -16.61 -15.76
CA ASP A 189 -13.25 -17.37 -15.28
C ASP A 189 -13.68 -16.82 -13.91
N TYR A 190 -14.45 -15.71 -13.93
CA TYR A 190 -14.95 -15.04 -12.73
C TYR A 190 -15.80 -15.95 -11.83
N GLY A 191 -16.32 -17.07 -12.33
CA GLY A 191 -17.06 -18.06 -11.53
C GLY A 191 -16.20 -18.76 -10.48
N LYS A 192 -14.87 -18.63 -10.55
CA LYS A 192 -13.91 -19.19 -9.59
C LYS A 192 -13.43 -18.20 -8.53
N TYR A 193 -13.88 -16.94 -8.59
CA TYR A 193 -13.45 -15.89 -7.67
C TYR A 193 -14.53 -15.64 -6.62
N LEU A 194 -14.14 -15.60 -5.34
CA LEU A 194 -14.93 -15.02 -4.27
C LEU A 194 -14.30 -13.69 -3.87
N VAL A 195 -15.03 -12.59 -4.04
CA VAL A 195 -14.51 -11.24 -3.82
C VAL A 195 -15.31 -10.53 -2.74
N LEU A 196 -14.61 -10.03 -1.73
CA LEU A 196 -15.14 -9.11 -0.73
C LEU A 196 -14.51 -7.73 -0.95
N SER A 197 -15.30 -6.75 -1.42
CA SER A 197 -14.87 -5.36 -1.57
C SER A 197 -15.55 -4.51 -0.51
N VAL A 198 -14.74 -3.85 0.34
CA VAL A 198 -15.21 -2.98 1.43
C VAL A 198 -14.81 -1.54 1.10
N GLY A 199 -15.79 -0.65 1.02
CA GLY A 199 -15.59 0.78 0.76
C GLY A 199 -15.57 1.62 2.03
N THR A 200 -15.21 2.90 1.87
CA THR A 200 -15.19 3.95 2.91
C THR A 200 -15.88 5.19 2.41
#